data_AF-A0A377ITK8-F1
#
_entry.id   AF-A0A377ITK8-F1
#
_cell.length_a   1.000
_cell.length_b   1.000
_cell.length_c   1.000
_cell.angle_alpha   90.00
_cell.angle_beta   90.00
_cell.angle_gamma   90.00
#
_symmetry.space_group_name_H-M   'P 1'
#
loop_
_entity.id
_entity.type
_entity.pdbx_description
1 polymer ?
#
loop_
_entity_poly.entity_id
_entity_poly.type
_entity_poly.pdbx_seq_one_letter_code
_entity_poly.pdbx_strand_id
1 'polypeptide(L)' 'MSSTHRNTIQICRVYAPPPIKEGAWILIDRLWPRGLKKETLAFDLWLKDITPSVALRQWFHGILKSDGANLLIAILKN' A
#
# COMPACT_ATOMS: atom_id res chain seq x y z
N MET A 1 16.68 18.42 23.09
CA MET A 1 16.64 16.99 22.74
C MET A 1 15.70 16.86 21.55
N SER A 2 16.24 16.74 20.33
CA SER A 2 15.42 16.72 19.11
C SER A 2 15.02 15.28 18.80
N SER A 3 13.77 14.93 19.04
CA SER A 3 13.22 13.61 18.70
C SER A 3 12.98 13.55 17.19
N THR A 4 13.84 12.86 16.46
CA THR A 4 13.68 12.61 15.02
C THR A 4 12.47 11.69 14.80
N HIS A 5 11.33 12.24 14.37
CA HIS A 5 10.20 11.43 13.91
C HIS A 5 10.58 10.70 12.62
N ARG A 6 10.80 9.37 12.70
CA ARG A 6 10.88 8.51 11.51
C ARG A 6 9.46 8.21 11.04
N ASN A 7 9.06 8.79 9.91
CA ASN A 7 7.86 8.39 9.20
C ASN A 7 8.18 7.13 8.39
N THR A 8 7.94 5.96 8.96
CA THR A 8 8.16 4.66 8.32
C THR A 8 7.05 4.37 7.33
N ILE A 9 7.36 3.92 6.11
CA ILE A 9 6.40 3.53 5.06
C ILE A 9 6.42 2.01 4.82
N GLN A 10 5.27 1.36 4.85
CA GLN A 10 5.06 -0.02 4.39
C GLN A 10 4.42 -0.12 3.02
N ILE A 11 4.54 -1.29 2.42
CA ILE A 11 3.86 -1.58 1.17
C ILE A 11 3.25 -2.98 1.31
N CYS A 12 1.97 -3.12 1.00
CA CYS A 12 1.30 -4.41 0.93
C CYS A 12 0.53 -4.56 -0.38
N ARG A 13 -0.01 -5.76 -0.59
CA ARG A 13 -1.01 -6.02 -1.62
C ARG A 13 -2.38 -5.95 -0.95
N VAL A 14 -3.36 -5.33 -1.61
CA VAL A 14 -4.74 -5.31 -1.09
C VAL A 14 -5.39 -6.68 -0.96
N TYR A 15 -4.88 -7.68 -1.67
CA TYR A 15 -5.37 -9.07 -1.57
C TYR A 15 -4.73 -9.83 -0.41
N ALA A 16 -3.69 -9.27 0.20
CA ALA A 16 -3.02 -9.82 1.37
C ALA A 16 -2.69 -8.66 2.33
N PRO A 17 -3.72 -7.92 2.81
CA PRO A 17 -3.49 -6.85 3.77
C PRO A 17 -3.10 -7.47 5.12
N PRO A 18 -2.41 -6.71 5.99
CA PRO A 18 -2.16 -7.16 7.34
C PRO A 18 -3.48 -7.33 8.11
N PRO A 19 -3.50 -8.20 9.13
CA PRO A 19 -4.71 -8.52 9.88
C PRO A 19 -5.24 -7.33 10.70
N ILE A 20 -4.37 -6.36 11.01
CA ILE A 20 -4.70 -5.19 11.81
C ILE A 20 -4.43 -3.95 10.97
N LYS A 21 -5.42 -3.06 10.88
CA LYS A 21 -5.27 -1.74 10.30
C LYS A 21 -4.55 -0.83 11.30
N GLU A 22 -3.27 -0.59 11.05
CA GLU A 22 -2.49 0.41 11.78
C GLU A 22 -2.19 1.62 10.90
N GLY A 23 -2.38 2.81 11.48
CA GLY A 23 -2.15 4.08 10.79
C GLY A 23 -3.10 4.33 9.61
N ALA A 24 -2.65 5.18 8.69
CA ALA A 24 -3.38 5.52 7.48
C ALA A 24 -3.13 4.49 6.36
N TRP A 25 -4.21 4.04 5.73
CA TRP A 25 -4.16 3.17 4.55
C TRP A 25 -4.44 3.98 3.30
N ILE A 26 -3.45 4.03 2.41
CA ILE A 26 -3.52 4.82 1.18
C ILE A 26 -3.49 3.89 -0.02
N LEU A 27 -4.55 3.92 -0.82
CA LEU A 27 -4.59 3.26 -2.12
C LEU A 27 -3.99 4.20 -3.17
N ILE A 28 -2.95 3.75 -3.86
CA ILE A 28 -2.25 4.57 -4.87
C ILE A 28 -2.41 4.06 -6.30
N ASP A 29 -3.27 3.07 -6.53
CA ASP A 29 -3.53 2.59 -7.89
C ASP A 29 -4.51 3.49 -8.63
N ARG A 30 -4.43 3.55 -9.96
CA ARG A 30 -5.40 4.28 -10.79
C ARG A 30 -6.71 3.51 -10.92
N LEU A 31 -6.60 2.18 -10.94
CA LEU A 31 -7.74 1.29 -11.13
C LEU A 31 -8.16 0.67 -9.81
N TRP A 32 -9.45 0.42 -9.67
CA TRP A 32 -9.97 -0.33 -8.55
C TRP A 32 -9.59 -1.82 -8.69
N PRO A 33 -9.20 -2.51 -7.60
CA PRO A 33 -9.02 -3.96 -7.58
C PRO A 33 -10.15 -4.74 -8.22
N ARG A 34 -9.79 -5.68 -9.07
CA ARG A 34 -10.77 -6.64 -9.56
C ARG A 34 -11.20 -7.56 -8.40
N GLY A 35 -12.49 -7.83 -8.32
CA GLY A 35 -13.05 -8.78 -7.35
C GLY A 35 -13.13 -8.28 -5.90
N LEU A 36 -12.68 -7.06 -5.58
CA LEU A 36 -12.95 -6.44 -4.27
C LEU A 36 -14.10 -5.45 -4.38
N LYS A 37 -14.91 -5.38 -3.33
CA LYS A 37 -15.91 -4.32 -3.20
C LYS A 37 -15.29 -3.11 -2.51
N LYS A 38 -15.73 -1.89 -2.85
CA LYS A 38 -15.18 -0.67 -2.23
C LYS A 38 -15.28 -0.68 -0.71
N GLU A 39 -16.36 -1.22 -0.20
CA GLU A 39 -16.67 -1.26 1.22
C GLU A 39 -15.82 -2.30 1.98
N THR A 40 -15.20 -3.25 1.27
CA THR A 40 -14.37 -4.30 1.88
C THR A 40 -12.93 -3.88 2.12
N LEU A 41 -12.49 -2.76 1.53
CA LEU A 41 -11.14 -2.24 1.69
C LEU A 41 -11.17 -1.07 2.66
N ALA A 42 -10.50 -1.21 3.81
CA ALA A 42 -10.45 -0.18 4.85
C ALA A 42 -9.41 0.93 4.54
N PHE A 43 -9.46 1.52 3.34
CA PHE A 43 -8.59 2.62 2.95
C PHE A 43 -9.13 3.97 3.43
N ASP A 44 -8.23 4.89 3.80
CA ASP A 44 -8.57 6.25 4.22
C ASP A 44 -8.53 7.23 3.04
N LEU A 45 -7.66 6.95 2.07
CA LEU A 45 -7.43 7.83 0.93
C LEU A 45 -7.12 7.05 -0.35
N TRP A 46 -7.65 7.53 -1.48
CA TRP A 46 -7.36 6.99 -2.81
C TRP A 46 -6.68 8.03 -3.67
N LEU A 47 -5.35 7.94 -3.79
CA LEU A 47 -4.52 8.87 -4.53
C LEU A 47 -4.15 8.30 -5.92
N LYS A 48 -5.04 8.51 -6.89
CA LYS A 48 -4.88 8.02 -8.27
C LYS A 48 -3.76 8.72 -9.06
N ASP A 49 -3.35 9.91 -8.63
CA ASP A 49 -2.38 10.73 -9.35
C ASP A 49 -0.94 10.32 -9.05
N ILE A 50 -0.71 9.61 -7.94
CA ILE A 50 0.61 9.12 -7.53
C ILE A 50 0.81 7.63 -7.87
N THR A 51 0.11 7.14 -8.90
CA THR A 51 0.23 5.74 -9.34
C THR A 51 1.67 5.37 -9.70
N PRO A 52 2.19 4.25 -9.17
CA PRO A 52 3.57 3.85 -9.43
C PRO A 52 3.77 3.55 -10.92
N SER A 53 4.96 3.88 -11.42
CA SER A 53 5.34 3.61 -12.80
C SER A 53 5.34 2.10 -13.09
N VAL A 54 5.28 1.74 -14.38
CA VAL A 54 5.34 0.33 -14.80
C VAL A 54 6.62 -0.35 -14.30
N ALA A 55 7.77 0.31 -14.42
CA ALA A 55 9.05 -0.20 -13.95
C ALA A 55 9.06 -0.43 -12.43
N LEU A 56 8.50 0.50 -11.65
CA LEU A 56 8.42 0.36 -10.19
C LEU A 56 7.49 -0.79 -9.78
N ARG A 57 6.37 -0.99 -10.49
CA ARG A 57 5.48 -2.14 -10.28
C ARG A 57 6.19 -3.46 -10.57
N GLN A 58 6.90 -3.56 -11.68
CA GLN A 58 7.68 -4.76 -12.04
C GLN A 58 8.77 -5.07 -11.00
N TRP A 59 9.53 -4.06 -10.58
CA TRP A 59 10.53 -4.19 -9.52
C TRP A 59 9.91 -4.67 -8.20
N PHE A 60 8.80 -4.07 -7.79
CA PHE A 60 8.09 -4.44 -6.57
C PHE A 60 7.57 -5.88 -6.61
N HIS A 61 7.13 -6.37 -7.77
CA HIS A 61 6.70 -7.75 -7.92
C HIS A 61 7.83 -8.77 -7.75
N GLY A 62 9.08 -8.40 -8.04
CA GLY A 62 10.24 -9.28 -7.91
C GLY A 62 10.80 -9.43 -6.49
N ILE A 63 10.43 -8.56 -5.54
CA ILE A 63 11.20 -8.36 -4.29
C ILE A 63 10.52 -8.85 -3.02
N LEU A 64 9.24 -9.21 -3.01
CA LEU A 64 8.55 -9.53 -1.76
C LEU A 64 9.05 -10.84 -1.08
N LYS A 65 10.06 -10.67 -0.22
CA LYS A 65 10.35 -11.44 1.01
C LYS A 65 10.16 -10.49 2.20
N SER A 66 9.58 -11.01 3.28
CA SER A 66 9.08 -10.34 4.49
C SER A 66 10.11 -9.47 5.24
N ASP A 67 9.68 -8.30 5.76
CA ASP A 67 9.82 -7.88 7.19
C ASP A 67 9.51 -6.37 7.43
N GLY A 68 8.69 -6.07 8.48
CA GLY A 68 8.85 -4.91 9.40
C GLY A 68 8.17 -3.52 9.18
N ALA A 69 7.16 -3.20 10.02
CA ALA A 69 6.66 -1.88 10.58
C ALA A 69 6.15 -0.69 9.71
N ASN A 70 5.09 0.02 10.21
CA ASN A 70 3.81 0.46 9.60
C ASN A 70 3.65 1.78 8.80
N LEU A 71 3.02 1.68 7.60
CA LEU A 71 2.21 2.68 6.82
C LEU A 71 1.83 2.03 5.46
N LEU A 72 0.63 1.53 5.23
CA LEU A 72 0.39 0.66 4.06
C LEU A 72 0.13 1.42 2.76
N ILE A 73 1.09 1.35 1.83
CA ILE A 73 0.89 1.61 0.41
C ILE A 73 0.34 0.34 -0.23
N ALA A 74 -0.91 0.40 -0.67
CA ALA A 74 -1.53 -0.66 -1.46
C ALA A 74 -1.15 -0.50 -2.94
N ILE A 75 -0.17 -1.27 -3.41
CA ILE A 75 0.07 -1.44 -4.85
C ILE A 75 -0.74 -2.64 -5.32
N LEU A 76 -1.68 -2.41 -6.23
CA LEU A 76 -2.38 -3.48 -6.88
C LEU A 76 -1.64 -4.00 -8.10
N LYS A 77 -1.43 -5.30 -8.05
CA LYS A 77 -1.29 -6.12 -9.24
C LYS A 77 -2.67 -6.21 -9.92
N ASN A 78 -2.68 -6.01 -11.23
CA ASN A 78 -3.72 -6.58 -12.07
C ASN A 78 -3.35 -8.01 -12.47
#